data_AF-A6EMZ7-F1
#
_entry.id   AF-A6EMZ7-F1
#
_cell.length_a   1.000
_cell.length_b   1.000
_cell.length_c   1.000
_cell.angle_alpha   90.00
_cell.angle_beta   90.00
_cell.angle_gamma   90.00
#
_symmetry.space_group_name_H-M   'P 1'
#
loop_
_entity.id
_entity.type
_entity.pdbx_description
1 polymer ?
#
loop_
_entity_poly.entity_id
_entity_poly.type
_entity_poly.pdbx_seq_one_letter_code
_entity_poly.pdbx_strand_id
1 'polypeptide(L)'
;MKTSIIVQNLKCSGCANTITNKIKELKGITDIHVEVEESKVSFNYLDELDAVAVKEKLKNLGYPSIEDANSITSKAKSFVSCATGKLT
;
A
#
# COMPACT_ATOMS: atom_id res chain seq x y z
N MET A 1 8.45 8.18 -7.89
CA MET A 1 7.00 7.90 -8.04
C MET A 1 6.37 7.88 -6.65
N LYS A 2 5.11 8.30 -6.49
CA LYS A 2 4.41 8.28 -5.19
C LYS A 2 3.43 7.11 -5.14
N THR A 3 3.40 6.39 -4.02
CA THR A 3 2.37 5.37 -3.75
C THR A 3 1.89 5.47 -2.30
N SER A 4 0.75 4.83 -2.04
CA SER A 4 0.14 4.69 -0.73
C SER A 4 -0.22 3.23 -0.52
N ILE A 5 0.07 2.69 0.66
CA ILE A 5 -0.27 1.33 1.05
C ILE A 5 -1.11 1.40 2.31
N ILE A 6 -2.31 0.86 2.26
CA ILE A 6 -3.14 0.68 3.45
C ILE A 6 -2.67 -0.58 4.18
N VAL A 7 -2.40 -0.47 5.47
CA VAL A 7 -1.86 -1.56 6.32
C VAL A 7 -2.84 -1.95 7.42
N GLN A 8 -2.78 -3.20 7.85
CA GLN A 8 -3.56 -3.70 8.99
C GLN A 8 -2.82 -3.48 10.31
N ASN A 9 -3.55 -3.51 11.42
CA ASN A 9 -3.01 -3.44 12.79
C ASN A 9 -2.30 -2.13 13.18
N LEU A 10 -2.43 -1.05 12.39
CA LEU A 10 -1.90 0.26 12.73
C LEU A 10 -2.88 1.01 13.66
N LYS A 11 -2.76 0.81 14.98
CA LYS A 11 -3.67 1.41 15.99
C LYS A 11 -3.02 2.46 16.90
N CYS A 12 -1.71 2.69 16.77
CA CYS A 12 -0.94 3.52 17.70
C CYS A 12 0.04 4.43 16.95
N SER A 13 0.11 5.70 17.35
CA SER A 13 1.07 6.68 16.81
C SER A 13 2.53 6.29 17.04
N GLY A 14 2.83 5.53 18.12
CA GLY A 14 4.16 4.97 18.36
C GLY A 14 4.57 3.91 17.32
N CYS A 15 3.60 3.13 16.83
CA CYS A 15 3.83 2.18 15.75
C CYS A 15 4.14 2.89 14.42
N ALA A 16 3.44 3.99 14.14
CA ALA A 16 3.69 4.80 12.94
C ALA A 16 5.14 5.31 12.88
N ASN A 17 5.65 5.83 14.00
CA ASN A 17 7.03 6.32 14.04
C ASN A 17 8.05 5.19 13.82
N THR A 18 7.77 3.99 14.34
CA THR A 18 8.61 2.80 14.11
C THR A 18 8.63 2.41 12.64
N ILE A 19 7.46 2.37 12.00
CA ILE A 19 7.32 2.05 10.58
C ILE A 19 8.09 3.06 9.73
N THR A 20 7.91 4.36 9.97
CA THR A 20 8.62 5.42 9.23
C THR A 20 10.13 5.24 9.33
N ASN A 21 10.66 4.98 10.54
CA ASN A 21 12.09 4.75 10.71
C ASN A 21 12.56 3.49 9.96
N LYS A 22 11.81 2.39 10.03
CA LYS A 22 12.16 1.13 9.34
C LYS A 22 12.10 1.21 7.82
N ILE A 23 11.14 1.97 7.29
CA ILE A 23 11.03 2.23 5.85
C ILE A 23 12.13 3.18 5.39
N LYS A 24 12.51 4.17 6.21
CA LYS A 24 13.58 5.12 5.91
C LYS A 24 14.97 4.48 5.81
N GLU A 25 15.17 3.30 6.41
CA GLU A 25 16.39 2.50 6.25
C GLU A 25 16.54 1.93 4.83
N LEU A 26 15.45 1.86 4.05
CA LEU A 26 15.48 1.38 2.66
C LEU A 26 16.03 2.48 1.74
N LYS A 27 17.04 2.13 0.94
CA LYS A 27 17.52 3.00 -0.13
C LYS A 27 16.45 3.12 -1.20
N GLY A 28 16.30 4.30 -1.79
CA GLY A 28 15.30 4.53 -2.84
C GLY A 28 13.98 5.11 -2.34
N ILE A 29 13.74 5.11 -1.02
CA ILE A 29 12.50 5.63 -0.42
C ILE A 29 12.69 7.04 0.15
N THR A 30 11.75 7.93 -0.13
CA THR A 30 11.72 9.33 0.33
C THR A 30 10.29 9.75 0.66
N ASP A 31 10.12 10.90 1.33
CA ASP A 31 8.79 11.52 1.57
C ASP A 31 7.77 10.57 2.24
N ILE A 32 8.18 9.92 3.33
CA ILE A 32 7.36 8.94 4.04
C ILE A 32 6.33 9.67 4.92
N HIS A 33 5.06 9.35 4.72
CA HIS A 33 3.94 9.88 5.47
C HIS A 33 3.07 8.73 5.98
N VAL A 34 2.78 8.71 7.29
CA VAL A 34 1.98 7.65 7.91
C VAL A 34 0.77 8.28 8.57
N GLU A 35 -0.42 7.94 8.06
CA GLU A 35 -1.72 8.34 8.60
C GLU A 35 -2.30 7.19 9.41
N VAL A 36 -2.32 7.35 10.74
CA VAL A 36 -2.86 6.33 11.65
C VAL A 36 -4.37 6.23 11.53
N GLU A 37 -5.07 7.35 11.33
CA GLU A 37 -6.53 7.40 11.20
C GLU A 37 -7.04 6.57 10.01
N GLU A 38 -6.36 6.67 8.87
CA GLU A 38 -6.69 5.89 7.67
C GLU A 38 -5.90 4.57 7.58
N SER A 39 -5.03 4.28 8.55
CA SER A 39 -4.08 3.17 8.50
C SER A 39 -3.30 3.10 7.18
N LYS A 40 -2.85 4.27 6.70
CA LYS A 40 -2.30 4.47 5.35
C LYS A 40 -0.85 4.96 5.43
N VAL A 41 0.03 4.32 4.67
CA VAL A 41 1.45 4.66 4.58
C VAL A 41 1.74 5.13 3.15
N SER A 42 2.00 6.42 2.97
CA SER A 42 2.39 7.01 1.69
C SER A 42 3.89 7.25 1.63
N PHE A 43 4.51 6.99 0.48
CA PHE A 43 5.93 7.21 0.29
C PHE A 43 6.28 7.40 -1.18
N ASN A 44 7.41 8.05 -1.42
CA ASN A 44 8.02 8.15 -2.73
C ASN A 44 9.10 7.08 -2.88
N TYR A 45 9.14 6.44 -4.05
CA TYR A 45 10.15 5.44 -4.42
C TYR A 45 10.77 5.78 -5.78
N LEU A 46 11.99 5.29 -5.99
CA LEU A 46 12.73 5.43 -7.24
C LEU A 46 12.36 4.30 -8.21
N ASP A 47 12.45 3.05 -7.75
CA ASP A 47 12.18 1.85 -8.53
C ASP A 47 11.00 1.05 -7.98
N GLU A 48 10.27 0.33 -8.84
CA GLU A 48 9.14 -0.51 -8.41
C GLU A 48 9.57 -1.60 -7.41
N LEU A 49 10.82 -2.07 -7.51
CA LEU A 49 11.43 -3.00 -6.56
C LEU A 49 11.48 -2.43 -5.14
N ASP A 50 11.69 -1.12 -4.98
CA ASP A 50 11.69 -0.47 -3.67
C ASP A 50 10.29 -0.50 -3.05
N ALA A 51 9.24 -0.28 -3.86
CA ALA A 51 7.86 -0.37 -3.39
C ALA A 51 7.50 -1.79 -2.93
N VAL A 52 7.96 -2.83 -3.65
CA VAL A 52 7.81 -4.23 -3.23
C VAL A 52 8.58 -4.50 -1.94
N ALA A 53 9.80 -3.98 -1.81
CA ALA A 53 10.61 -4.13 -0.60
C ALA A 53 9.93 -3.49 0.63
N VAL A 54 9.29 -2.32 0.46
CA VAL A 54 8.50 -1.68 1.53
C VAL A 54 7.32 -2.56 1.95
N LYS A 55 6.57 -3.11 0.99
CA LYS A 55 5.44 -4.00 1.27
C LYS A 55 5.87 -5.25 2.05
N GLU A 56 6.95 -5.90 1.61
CA GLU A 56 7.55 -7.06 2.30
C GLU A 56 8.05 -6.69 3.69
N LYS A 57 8.68 -5.52 3.86
CA LYS A 57 9.15 -5.02 5.16
C LYS A 57 7.99 -4.81 6.13
N LEU A 58 6.93 -4.16 5.67
CA LEU A 58 5.70 -3.92 6.45
C LEU A 58 5.08 -5.24 6.91
N LYS A 59 4.97 -6.23 6.02
CA LYS A 59 4.48 -7.58 6.34
C LYS A 59 5.35 -8.27 7.41
N ASN A 60 6.67 -8.21 7.28
CA ASN A 60 7.60 -8.77 8.26
C ASN A 60 7.54 -8.07 9.64
N LEU A 61 7.14 -6.79 9.67
CA LEU A 61 6.93 -6.03 10.90
C LEU A 61 5.56 -6.29 11.55
N GLY A 62 4.69 -7.10 10.93
CA GLY A 62 3.34 -7.40 11.43
C GLY A 62 2.25 -6.44 10.93
N TYR A 63 2.55 -5.62 9.92
CA TYR A 63 1.62 -4.68 9.28
C TYR A 63 1.35 -5.09 7.82
N PRO A 64 0.66 -6.21 7.56
CA PRO A 64 0.36 -6.64 6.19
C PRO A 64 -0.57 -5.62 5.49
N SER A 65 -0.40 -5.47 4.18
CA SER A 65 -1.25 -4.61 3.36
C SER A 65 -2.70 -5.10 3.27
N ILE A 66 -3.66 -4.18 3.22
CA ILE A 66 -5.09 -4.45 2.99
C ILE A 66 -5.37 -4.68 1.49
N GLU A 67 -4.55 -4.10 0.62
CA GLU A 67 -4.75 -4.09 -0.83
C GLU A 67 -4.37 -5.37 -1.59
N ASP A 68 -3.91 -6.43 -0.91
CA ASP A 68 -3.80 -7.76 -1.53
C ASP A 68 -5.16 -8.29 -2.06
N ALA A 69 -6.27 -7.58 -1.80
CA ALA A 69 -7.58 -7.88 -2.35
C ALA A 69 -8.01 -7.07 -3.60
N ASN A 70 -7.40 -5.93 -3.99
CA ASN A 70 -8.14 -4.99 -4.87
C ASN A 70 -7.44 -4.27 -6.03
N SER A 71 -6.12 -4.36 -6.26
CA SER A 71 -5.50 -3.51 -7.30
C SER A 71 -5.19 -4.18 -8.66
N ILE A 72 -5.41 -5.49 -8.83
CA ILE A 72 -5.06 -6.17 -10.10
C ILE A 72 -6.27 -6.84 -10.79
N THR A 73 -7.36 -7.12 -10.07
CA THR A 73 -8.53 -7.85 -10.62
C THR A 73 -9.75 -6.96 -10.89
N SER A 74 -9.86 -5.80 -10.24
CA SER A 74 -11.09 -4.97 -10.29
C SER A 74 -11.25 -4.16 -11.58
N LYS A 75 -10.16 -3.80 -12.28
CA LYS A 75 -10.26 -3.15 -13.60
C LYS A 75 -10.67 -4.11 -14.72
N ALA A 76 -10.32 -5.40 -14.62
CA ALA A 76 -10.69 -6.40 -15.63
C ALA A 76 -12.14 -6.90 -15.50
N LYS A 77 -12.66 -7.06 -14.27
CA LYS A 77 -14.06 -7.48 -14.04
C LYS A 77 -15.07 -6.40 -14.45
N SER A 78 -14.72 -5.12 -14.33
CA SER A 78 -15.64 -4.01 -14.58
C SER A 78 -15.98 -3.84 -16.07
N PHE A 79 -15.06 -4.18 -16.99
CA PHE A 79 -15.33 -4.11 -18.43
C PHE A 79 -16.25 -5.24 -18.92
N VAL A 80 -16.19 -6.42 -18.31
CA VAL A 80 -17.03 -7.56 -18.70
C VAL A 80 -18.49 -7.36 -18.27
N SER A 81 -18.74 -6.62 -17.19
CA SER A 81 -20.10 -6.40 -16.69
C SER A 81 -20.92 -5.38 -17.50
N CYS A 82 -20.29 -4.49 -18.28
CA CYS A 82 -21.01 -3.48 -19.06
C CYS A 82 -21.44 -3.98 -20.45
N ALA A 83 -20.72 -4.96 -21.02
CA ALA A 83 -20.95 -5.43 -22.39
C ALA A 83 -22.10 -6.44 -22.56
N THR A 84 -22.64 -6.99 -21.48
CA THR A 84 -23.59 -8.12 -21.56
C THR A 84 -25.03 -7.77 -21.12
N GLY A 85 -25.30 -6.52 -20.74
CA GLY A 85 -26.60 -6.11 -20.18
C GLY A 85 -27.55 -5.37 -21.14
N LYS A 86 -27.12 -5.03 -22.35
CA LYS A 86 -27.96 -4.35 -23.34
C LYS A 86 -28.23 -5.30 -24.49
N LEU A 87 -29.29 -6.10 -24.38
CA LEU A 87 -30.11 -6.69 -25.45
C LEU A 87 -31.00 -7.80 -24.85
N THR A 88 -32.11 -7.41 -24.23
CA THR A 88 -33.48 -7.90 -24.49
C THR A 88 -34.44 -7.05 -23.65
#